data_AF-A0A849VTA9-F1
#
_entry.id   AF-A0A849VTA9-F1
#
_cell.length_a   1.000
_cell.length_b   1.000
_cell.length_c   1.000
_cell.angle_alpha   90.00
_cell.angle_beta   90.00
_cell.angle_gamma   90.00
#
_symmetry.space_group_name_H-M   'P 1'
#
loop_
_entity.id
_entity.type
_entity.pdbx_description
1 polymer ?
#
loop_
_entity_poly.entity_id
_entity_poly.type
_entity_poly.pdbx_seq_one_letter_code
_entity_poly.pdbx_strand_id
1 'polypeptide(L)' 'MTAEQFRELKQLILNLAVRVEAIELHLRRQDEIADHRHSQLYQWCAPDNYKIKVERIAGTLDVGIPDDVRKFFPKN' A
#
# COMPACT_ATOMS: atom_id res chain seq x y z
N MET A 1 -33.53 21.86 -14.44
CA MET A 1 -32.55 22.17 -13.37
C MET A 1 -32.35 23.66 -13.33
N THR A 2 -32.50 24.29 -12.16
CA THR A 2 -32.21 25.72 -11.98
C THR A 2 -30.72 25.95 -11.74
N ALA A 3 -30.25 27.19 -11.93
CA ALA A 3 -28.85 27.55 -11.69
C ALA A 3 -28.41 27.30 -10.23
N GLU A 4 -29.32 27.50 -9.27
CA GLU A 4 -29.09 27.23 -7.86
C GLU A 4 -28.94 25.73 -7.59
N GLN A 5 -29.82 24.88 -8.14
CA GLN A 5 -29.71 23.43 -8.03
C GLN A 5 -28.39 22.91 -8.61
N PHE A 6 -27.89 23.51 -9.69
CA PHE A 6 -26.60 23.15 -10.27
C PHE A 6 -25.42 23.56 -9.39
N ARG A 7 -25.51 24.72 -8.72
CA ARG A 7 -24.50 25.18 -7.77
C ARG A 7 -24.45 24.28 -6.54
N GLU A 8 -25.60 23.91 -5.99
CA GLU A 8 -25.71 22.97 -4.87
C GLU A 8 -25.14 21.59 -5.23
N LEU A 9 -25.47 21.08 -6.42
CA LEU A 9 -24.92 19.82 -6.91
C LEU A 9 -23.39 19.85 -7.00
N LYS A 10 -22.82 20.93 -7.53
CA LYS A 10 -21.35 21.11 -7.58
C LYS A 10 -20.74 21.14 -6.18
N GLN A 11 -21.38 21.82 -5.23
CA GLN A 11 -20.90 21.85 -3.85
C GLN A 11 -20.95 20.47 -3.19
N LEU A 12 -22.01 19.70 -3.43
CA LEU A 12 -22.13 18.33 -2.94
C LEU A 12 -21.04 17.42 -3.54
N ILE A 13 -20.77 17.52 -4.84
CA ILE A 13 -19.71 16.76 -5.50
C ILE A 13 -18.34 17.11 -4.90
N LEU A 14 -18.05 18.40 -4.70
CA LEU A 14 -16.80 18.84 -4.08
C LEU A 14 -16.66 18.29 -2.65
N ASN A 15 -17.72 18.41 -1.84
CA ASN A 15 -17.73 17.91 -0.47
C ASN A 15 -17.52 16.39 -0.41
N LEU A 16 -18.13 15.64 -1.36
CA LEU A 16 -17.92 14.20 -1.47
C LEU A 16 -16.49 13.86 -1.86
N ALA A 17 -15.91 14.56 -2.84
CA ALA A 17 -14.54 14.34 -3.27
C ALA A 17 -13.54 14.52 -2.11
N VAL A 18 -13.67 15.60 -1.34
CA VAL A 18 -12.82 15.85 -0.15
C VAL A 18 -12.98 14.76 0.90
N ARG A 19 -14.21 14.28 1.13
CA ARG A 19 -14.46 13.19 2.09
C ARG A 19 -13.86 11.86 1.63
N VAL A 20 -13.96 11.55 0.34
CA VAL A 20 -13.34 10.34 -0.24
C VAL A 20 -11.83 10.39 -0.07
N GLU A 21 -11.19 11.51 -0.43
CA GLU A 21 -9.75 11.68 -0.29
C GLU A 21 -9.29 11.52 1.17
N ALA A 22 -10.03 12.09 2.12
CA ALA A 22 -9.74 11.93 3.54
C ALA A 22 -9.85 10.47 4.02
N ILE A 23 -10.85 9.72 3.53
CA ILE A 23 -11.02 8.29 3.85
C ILE A 23 -9.89 7.47 3.24
N GLU A 24 -9.54 7.71 1.98
CA GLU A 24 -8.43 7.02 1.31
C GLU A 24 -7.09 7.27 2.00
N LEU A 25 -6.84 8.50 2.47
CA LEU A 25 -5.65 8.81 3.25
C LEU A 25 -5.67 8.09 4.61
N HIS A 26 -6.84 8.01 5.25
CA HIS A 26 -6.98 7.30 6.52
C HIS A 26 -6.71 5.80 6.39
N LEU A 27 -7.27 5.16 5.34
CA LEU A 27 -7.07 3.75 5.06
C LEU A 27 -5.59 3.45 4.76
N ARG A 28 -4.94 4.25 3.90
CA ARG A 28 -3.50 4.11 3.63
C ARG A 28 -2.65 4.14 4.90
N ARG A 29 -2.93 5.06 5.82
CA ARG A 29 -2.23 5.11 7.12
C ARG A 29 -2.52 3.90 8.00
N GLN A 30 -3.74 3.36 7.96
CA GLN A 30 -4.06 2.14 8.70
C GLN A 30 -3.30 0.94 8.15
N ASP A 31 -3.20 0.80 6.84
CA ASP A 31 -2.42 -0.25 6.18
C ASP A 31 -0.95 -0.15 6.56
N GLU A 32 -0.35 1.06 6.50
CA GLU A 32 1.03 1.30 6.94
C GLU A 32 1.26 0.90 8.41
N ILE A 33 0.32 1.21 9.31
CA ILE A 33 0.39 0.82 10.72
C ILE A 33 0.25 -0.70 10.88
N ALA A 34 -0.64 -1.33 10.14
CA ALA A 34 -0.86 -2.77 10.17
C ALA A 34 0.40 -3.51 9.71
N ASP A 35 0.99 -3.09 8.59
CA ASP A 35 2.24 -3.63 8.05
C ASP A 35 3.39 -3.45 9.04
N HIS A 36 3.52 -2.26 9.63
CA HIS A 36 4.55 -1.98 10.62
C HIS A 36 4.42 -2.92 11.84
N ARG A 37 3.20 -3.08 12.37
CA ARG A 37 2.93 -3.98 13.50
C ARG A 37 3.18 -5.44 13.14
N HIS A 38 2.77 -5.86 11.95
CA HIS A 38 3.01 -7.21 11.46
C HIS A 38 4.52 -7.50 11.38
N SER A 39 5.30 -6.56 10.85
CA SER A 39 6.77 -6.66 10.79
C SER A 39 7.40 -6.74 12.19
N GLN A 40 6.94 -5.93 13.14
CA GLN A 40 7.41 -5.99 14.53
C GLN A 40 7.12 -7.35 15.18
N LEU A 41 5.88 -7.85 15.03
CA LEU A 41 5.50 -9.16 15.55
C LEU A 41 6.33 -10.27 14.92
N TYR A 42 6.56 -10.21 13.61
CA TYR A 42 7.44 -11.14 12.93
C TYR A 42 8.86 -11.10 13.52
N GLN A 43 9.44 -9.91 13.70
CA GLN A 43 10.78 -9.78 14.28
C GLN A 43 10.87 -10.35 15.70
N TRP A 44 9.85 -10.16 16.51
CA TRP A 44 9.88 -10.58 17.92
C TRP A 44 9.52 -12.05 18.12
N CYS A 45 8.53 -12.55 17.39
CA CYS A 45 7.95 -13.87 17.63
C CYS A 45 8.49 -14.96 16.69
N ALA A 46 9.02 -14.59 15.51
CA ALA A 46 9.51 -15.61 14.59
C ALA A 46 10.81 -16.25 15.12
N PRO A 47 10.89 -17.59 15.16
CA PRO A 47 12.14 -18.28 15.43
C PRO A 47 13.21 -17.94 14.39
N ASP A 48 14.49 -17.86 14.80
CA ASP A 48 15.57 -17.42 13.91
C ASP A 48 15.76 -18.33 12.69
N ASN A 49 15.52 -19.63 12.86
CA ASN A 49 15.56 -20.59 11.74
C ASN A 49 14.47 -20.33 10.68
N TYR A 50 13.33 -19.75 11.07
CA TYR A 50 12.26 -19.36 10.19
C TYR A 50 12.60 -18.06 9.47
N LYS A 51 13.18 -17.08 10.18
CA LYS A 51 13.68 -15.82 9.60
C LYS A 51 14.70 -16.06 8.50
N ILE A 52 15.72 -16.88 8.78
CA ILE A 52 16.77 -17.25 7.82
C ILE A 52 16.19 -17.93 6.58
N LYS A 53 15.16 -18.78 6.73
CA LYS A 53 14.50 -19.43 5.59
C LYS A 53 13.73 -18.42 4.74
N VAL A 54 12.99 -17.51 5.36
CA VAL A 54 12.23 -16.47 4.65
C VAL A 54 13.17 -15.51 3.93
N GLU A 55 14.24 -15.06 4.57
CA GLU A 55 15.28 -14.22 3.94
C GLU A 55 15.97 -14.91 2.78
N ARG A 56 16.29 -16.21 2.92
CA ARG A 56 16.83 -17.01 1.82
C ARG A 56 15.84 -17.12 0.68
N ILE A 57 14.56 -17.37 0.97
CA ILE A 57 13.49 -17.47 -0.05
C ILE A 57 13.30 -16.12 -0.76
N ALA A 58 13.26 -15.02 -0.02
CA ALA A 58 13.16 -13.66 -0.55
C ALA A 58 14.40 -13.30 -1.41
N GLY A 59 15.61 -13.66 -0.94
CA GLY A 59 16.85 -13.52 -1.70
C GLY A 59 16.90 -14.41 -2.94
N THR A 60 16.31 -15.61 -2.91
CA THR A 60 16.18 -16.48 -4.09
C THR A 60 15.04 -16.06 -5.04
N LEU A 61 14.06 -15.28 -4.60
CA LEU A 61 13.08 -14.68 -5.49
C LEU A 61 13.71 -13.62 -6.41
N ASP A 62 14.85 -13.04 -6.01
CA ASP A 62 15.70 -12.17 -6.85
C ASP A 62 16.56 -12.99 -7.86
N VAL A 63 16.52 -14.32 -7.81
CA VAL A 63 17.21 -15.24 -8.73
C VAL A 63 16.29 -15.69 -9.89
N GLY A 64 15.05 -15.21 -9.93
CA GLY A 64 14.08 -15.56 -10.97
C GLY A 64 14.03 -14.61 -12.18
N ILE A 65 14.72 -13.47 -12.15
CA ILE A 65 14.71 -12.49 -13.24
C ILE A 65 16.12 -12.46 -13.85
N PRO A 66 16.32 -13.09 -15.02
CA PRO A 66 17.53 -12.93 -15.82
C PRO A 66 17.86 -11.44 -16.01
N ASP A 67 19.15 -11.07 -15.95
CA ASP A 67 19.59 -9.67 -15.96
C ASP A 67 19.12 -8.89 -17.20
N ASP A 68 18.86 -9.57 -18.32
CA ASP A 68 18.29 -9.04 -19.55
C ASP A 68 16.81 -8.65 -19.44
N VAL A 69 16.08 -9.22 -18.47
CA VAL A 69 14.65 -8.95 -18.20
C VAL A 69 14.48 -7.91 -17.10
N ARG A 70 15.49 -7.73 -16.23
CA ARG A 70 15.46 -6.77 -15.10
C ARG A 70 15.28 -5.30 -15.54
N LYS A 71 15.69 -4.95 -16.77
CA LYS A 71 15.45 -3.62 -17.37
C LYS A 71 13.97 -3.26 -17.57
N PHE A 72 13.08 -4.27 -17.60
CA PHE A 72 11.64 -4.09 -17.78
C PHE A 72 10.85 -4.09 -16.47
N PHE A 73 11.47 -4.48 -15.36
CA PHE A 73 10.85 -4.52 -14.03
C PHE A 73 11.74 -3.79 -13.02
N PRO A 74 11.86 -2.45 -13.12
CA PRO A 74 12.63 -1.68 -12.17
C PRO A 74 12.03 -1.82 -10.77
N LYS A 75 12.90 -2.04 -9.77
CA LYS A 75 12.50 -2.02 -8.35
C LYS A 75 12.06 -0.59 -8.03
N ASN A 76 10.79 -0.41 -7.64
CA ASN A 76 10.30 0.83 -7.04
C ASN A 76 10.98 1.07 -5.69
#